data_AF-A0A967PXI0-F1
#
_entry.id   AF-A0A967PXI0-F1
#
_cell.length_a   1.000
_cell.length_b   1.000
_cell.length_c   1.000
_cell.angle_alpha   90.00
_cell.angle_beta   90.00
_cell.angle_gamma   90.00
#
_symmetry.space_group_name_H-M   'P 1'
#
loop_
_entity.id
_entity.type
_entity.pdbx_description
1 polymer ?
#
loop_
_entity_poly.entity_id
_entity_poly.type
_entity_poly.pdbx_seq_one_letter_code
_entity_poly.pdbx_strand_id
1 'polypeptide(L)' 'SFRGPGLEEGMKIFEEVKKTFGVPVITDVHEPWQAQPVADVCDIIQLPAFLSRQTDL' A
#
# COMPACT_ATOMS: atom_id res chain seq x y z
N SER A 1 -0.56 4.93 19.78
CA SER A 1 0.38 3.85 19.43
C SER A 1 1.14 4.23 18.16
N PHE A 2 2.23 3.53 17.85
CA PHE A 2 3.00 3.71 16.61
C PHE A 2 2.15 3.37 15.37
N ARG A 3 2.35 4.11 14.26
CA ARG A 3 1.55 3.99 13.02
C ARG A 3 2.37 3.59 11.78
N GLY A 4 3.66 3.31 11.93
CA GLY A 4 4.53 2.95 10.81
C GLY A 4 5.42 4.09 10.32
N PRO A 5 6.26 3.82 9.32
CA PRO A 5 7.28 4.74 8.81
C PRO A 5 6.74 5.85 7.88
N GLY A 6 5.45 5.81 7.54
CA GLY A 6 4.83 6.71 6.56
C GLY A 6 4.80 6.12 5.14
N LEU A 7 4.04 6.76 4.24
CA LEU A 7 3.76 6.23 2.90
C LEU A 7 5.03 6.13 2.03
N GLU A 8 5.78 7.23 1.91
CA GLU A 8 6.95 7.29 1.03
C GLU A 8 8.02 6.26 1.43
N GLU A 9 8.34 6.20 2.72
CA GLU A 9 9.31 5.23 3.23
C GLU A 9 8.79 3.79 3.14
N GLY A 10 7.49 3.58 3.38
CA GLY A 10 6.86 2.27 3.18
C GLY A 10 7.00 1.78 1.74
N MET A 11 6.79 2.65 0.74
CA MET A 11 6.92 2.28 -0.68
C MET A 11 8.35 1.88 -1.05
N LYS A 12 9.37 2.58 -0.51
CA LYS A 12 10.78 2.20 -0.71
C LYS A 12 11.07 0.80 -0.18
N ILE A 13 10.54 0.46 1.00
CA ILE A 13 10.68 -0.87 1.60
C ILE A 13 10.01 -1.93 0.73
N PHE A 14 8.77 -1.70 0.28
CA PHE A 14 8.07 -2.66 -0.59
C PHE A 14 8.80 -2.87 -1.92
N GLU A 15 9.33 -1.81 -2.52
CA GLU A 15 10.09 -1.89 -3.76
C GLU A 15 11.38 -2.72 -3.57
N GLU A 16 12.09 -2.52 -2.46
CA GLU A 16 13.27 -3.31 -2.10
C GLU A 16 12.92 -4.80 -1.91
N VAL A 17 11.85 -5.10 -1.18
CA VAL A 17 11.38 -6.48 -0.98
C VAL A 17 11.04 -7.14 -2.31
N LYS A 18 10.30 -6.45 -3.18
CA LYS A 18 9.92 -6.95 -4.50
C LYS A 18 11.14 -7.25 -5.37
N LYS A 19 12.13 -6.35 -5.40
CA LYS A 19 13.40 -6.53 -6.14
C LYS A 19 14.25 -7.66 -5.58
N THR A 20 14.34 -7.77 -4.26
CA THR A 20 15.23 -8.72 -3.57
C THR A 20 14.73 -10.15 -3.70
N PHE A 21 13.42 -10.36 -3.53
CA PHE A 21 12.84 -11.70 -3.43
C PHE A 21 12.08 -12.12 -4.69
N GLY A 22 11.79 -11.19 -5.62
CA GLY A 22 11.03 -11.50 -6.84
C GLY A 22 9.61 -11.96 -6.57
N VAL A 23 9.01 -11.53 -5.46
CA VAL A 23 7.65 -11.90 -5.04
C VAL A 23 6.68 -10.75 -5.25
N PRO A 24 5.39 -11.03 -5.54
CA PRO A 24 4.37 -9.99 -5.53
C PRO A 24 4.15 -9.45 -4.12
N VAL A 25 3.78 -8.18 -4.01
CA VAL A 25 3.53 -7.50 -2.72
C VAL A 25 2.13 -6.89 -2.67
N ILE A 26 1.57 -6.84 -1.47
CA ILE A 26 0.24 -6.32 -1.17
C ILE A 26 0.32 -5.39 0.04
N THR A 27 -0.44 -4.29 0.01
CA THR A 27 -0.64 -3.40 1.16
C THR A 27 -2.03 -2.77 1.09
N ASP A 28 -2.52 -2.25 2.21
CA ASP A 28 -3.80 -1.58 2.30
C ASP A 28 -3.69 -0.05 2.15
N VAL A 29 -4.77 0.56 1.64
CA VAL A 29 -4.94 2.01 1.53
C VAL A 29 -6.10 2.48 2.39
N HIS A 30 -5.99 3.70 2.90
CA HIS A 30 -6.94 4.30 3.82
C HIS A 30 -7.62 5.56 3.26
N GLU A 31 -7.02 6.19 2.24
CA GLU A 31 -7.54 7.38 1.58
C GLU A 31 -7.26 7.32 0.06
N PRO A 32 -8.13 7.89 -0.81
CA PRO A 32 -8.02 7.70 -2.27
C PRO A 32 -6.69 8.15 -2.88
N TRP A 33 -6.08 9.21 -2.35
CA TRP A 33 -4.80 9.73 -2.84
C TRP A 33 -3.62 8.78 -2.61
N GLN A 34 -3.78 7.77 -1.75
CA GLN A 34 -2.77 6.73 -1.52
C GLN A 34 -2.79 5.66 -2.61
N ALA A 35 -3.87 5.52 -3.37
CA ALA A 35 -4.04 4.43 -4.34
C ALA A 35 -2.99 4.49 -5.47
N GLN A 36 -2.76 5.67 -6.05
CA GLN A 36 -1.78 5.82 -7.13
C GLN A 36 -0.34 5.47 -6.70
N PRO A 37 0.25 6.08 -5.65
CA PRO A 37 1.61 5.76 -5.25
C PRO A 37 1.78 4.30 -4.80
N VAL A 38 0.73 3.69 -4.23
CA VAL A 38 0.74 2.26 -3.89
C VAL A 38 0.68 1.39 -5.14
N ALA A 39 -0.14 1.74 -6.14
CA ALA A 39 -0.24 1.01 -7.41
C ALA A 39 1.07 1.01 -8.20
N ASP A 40 1.89 2.05 -8.05
CA ASP A 40 3.19 2.15 -8.73
C ASP A 40 4.20 1.08 -8.23
N VAL A 41 3.98 0.51 -7.04
CA VAL A 41 4.91 -0.44 -6.40
C VAL A 41 4.27 -1.81 -6.15
N CYS A 42 3.06 -1.82 -5.59
CA CYS A 42 2.37 -3.02 -5.13
C CYS A 42 1.52 -3.67 -6.22
N ASP A 43 1.46 -5.00 -6.20
CA ASP A 43 0.73 -5.80 -7.18
C ASP A 43 -0.76 -5.90 -6.85
N ILE A 44 -1.12 -5.76 -5.58
CA ILE A 44 -2.49 -5.81 -5.08
C ILE A 44 -2.70 -4.65 -4.10
N ILE A 45 -3.81 -3.93 -4.27
CA ILE A 45 -4.31 -2.94 -3.30
C ILE A 45 -5.38 -3.61 -2.45
N GLN A 46 -5.16 -3.63 -1.14
CA GLN A 46 -6.13 -4.13 -0.16
C GLN A 46 -7.00 -2.98 0.37
N LEU A 47 -8.29 -3.24 0.55
CA LEU A 47 -9.19 -2.33 1.27
C LEU A 47 -9.43 -2.83 2.70
N PRO A 48 -9.17 -2.02 3.74
CA PRO A 48 -9.57 -2.35 5.10
C PRO A 48 -11.08 -2.57 5.18
N ALA A 49 -11.51 -3.60 5.91
CA ALA A 49 -12.93 -3.99 5.96
C ALA A 49 -13.87 -2.85 6.39
N PHE A 50 -13.41 -1.97 7.30
CA PHE A 50 -14.20 -0.82 7.76
C PHE A 50 -14.34 0.29 6.71
N LEU A 51 -13.53 0.28 5.64
CA LEU A 51 -13.60 1.20 4.51
C LEU A 51 -14.32 0.60 3.29
N SER A 52 -14.84 -0.62 3.38
CA SER A 52 -15.51 -1.35 2.28
C SER A 52 -16.73 -0.65 1.64
N ARG A 53 -17.21 0.46 2.22
CA ARG A 53 -18.35 1.24 1.73
C ARG A 53 -17.99 2.69 1.36
N GLN A 54 -16.69 3.02 1.29
CA GLN A 54 -16.25 4.34 0.84
C GLN A 54 -16.22 4.35 -0.69
N THR A 55 -17.20 4.99 -1.33
CA THR A 55 -17.34 4.99 -2.80
C THR A 55 -16.11 5.52 -3.53
N ASP A 56 -15.43 6.51 -2.95
CA ASP A 56 -14.29 7.17 -3.59
C ASP A 56 -12.96 6.40 -3.43
N LEU A 57 -12.93 5.39 -2.55
CA LEU A 57 -11.76 4.58 -2.25
C LEU A 57 -11.79 3.26 -3.02
#